data_AF-A0A8X6HQL6-F1
#
_entry.id   AF-A0A8X6HQL6-F1
#
_cell.length_a   1.000
_cell.length_b   1.000
_cell.length_c   1.000
_cell.angle_alpha   90.00
_cell.angle_beta   90.00
_cell.angle_gamma   90.00
#
_symmetry.space_group_name_H-M   'P 1'
#
loop_
_entity.id
_entity.type
_entity.pdbx_description
1 polymer ?
#
loop_
_entity_poly.entity_id
_entity_poly.type
_entity_poly.pdbx_seq_one_letter_code
_entity_poly.pdbx_strand_id
1 'polypeptide(L)' 'MLSQQSYVIMMLSDCHEAKYAKVNCTMKDGCKEEFVCPMAIKFYNKIMGGVDLADQMANVYGLNRNSCKSGGKRNFFAY' A
#
# COMPACT_ATOMS: atom_id res chain seq x y z
N MET A 1 8.48 3.93 -29.41
CA MET A 1 9.31 3.38 -28.31
C MET A 1 8.92 4.10 -27.03
N LEU A 2 8.17 3.45 -26.13
CA LEU A 2 7.88 4.03 -24.81
C LEU A 2 9.15 3.96 -23.96
N SER A 3 9.57 5.08 -23.37
CA SER A 3 10.75 5.14 -22.51
C SER A 3 10.56 4.23 -21.29
N GLN A 4 11.38 3.20 -21.14
CA GLN A 4 11.46 2.47 -19.88
C GLN A 4 12.22 3.33 -18.87
N GLN A 5 11.46 3.98 -17.98
CA GLN A 5 12.04 4.72 -16.86
C GLN A 5 12.41 3.73 -15.76
N SER A 6 13.70 3.67 -15.41
CA SER A 6 14.23 2.82 -14.36
C SER A 6 14.21 3.56 -13.02
N TYR A 7 13.70 2.89 -11.99
CA TYR A 7 13.71 3.36 -10.60
C TYR A 7 14.46 2.34 -9.75
N VAL A 8 15.29 2.81 -8.83
CA VAL A 8 16.01 1.95 -7.89
C VAL A 8 15.29 1.98 -6.55
N ILE A 9 15.00 0.79 -6.01
CA ILE A 9 14.34 0.61 -4.72
C ILE A 9 15.27 -0.20 -3.82
N MET A 10 15.55 0.31 -2.62
CA MET A 10 16.31 -0.39 -1.59
C MET A 10 15.37 -0.89 -0.52
N MET A 11 15.53 -2.16 -0.14
CA MET A 11 14.73 -2.79 0.91
C MET A 11 15.65 -3.56 1.84
N LEU A 12 15.42 -3.43 3.14
CA LEU A 12 16.08 -4.22 4.17
C LEU A 12 15.10 -5.26 4.70
N SER A 13 15.54 -6.51 4.75
CA SER A 13 14.80 -7.59 5.38
C SER A 13 15.77 -8.55 6.06
N ASP A 14 15.44 -8.92 7.29
CA ASP A 14 16.18 -9.82 8.17
C ASP A 14 15.62 -11.26 8.16
N CYS A 15 14.38 -11.42 7.71
CA CYS A 15 13.61 -12.66 7.78
C CYS A 15 13.48 -13.39 6.43
N HIS A 16 14.00 -12.81 5.34
CA HIS A 16 13.88 -13.38 4.00
C HIS A 16 15.25 -13.69 3.41
N GLU A 17 15.39 -14.88 2.83
CA GLU A 17 16.52 -15.19 1.97
C GLU A 17 16.47 -14.37 0.68
N ALA A 18 17.63 -14.17 0.03
CA ALA A 18 17.77 -13.48 -1.26
C ALA A 18 17.23 -14.31 -2.45
N LYS A 19 15.99 -14.78 -2.33
CA LYS A 19 15.25 -15.57 -3.32
C LYS A 19 14.25 -14.70 -4.07
N TYR A 20 13.95 -15.13 -5.30
CA TYR A 20 12.91 -14.53 -6.14
C TYR A 20 11.62 -15.35 -6.08
N ALA A 21 10.50 -14.66 -6.22
CA ALA A 21 9.18 -15.23 -6.28
C ALA A 21 8.40 -14.66 -7.48
N LYS A 22 7.47 -15.46 -7.99
CA LYS A 22 6.49 -15.02 -8.98
C LYS A 22 5.32 -14.32 -8.29
N VAL A 23 4.89 -13.19 -8.86
CA VAL A 23 3.74 -12.40 -8.42
C VAL A 23 2.87 -12.08 -9.62
N ASN A 24 1.55 -12.14 -9.42
CA ASN A 24 0.60 -11.72 -10.43
C ASN A 24 0.22 -10.27 -10.16
N CYS A 25 0.45 -9.40 -11.14
CA CYS A 25 0.09 -8.00 -11.07
C CYS A 25 -1.06 -7.74 -12.05
N THR A 26 -2.07 -7.01 -11.58
CA THR A 26 -3.12 -6.50 -12.45
C THR A 26 -2.62 -5.21 -13.09
N MET A 27 -2.52 -5.19 -14.42
CA MET A 27 -2.10 -4.04 -15.20
C MET A 27 -3.22 -3.00 -15.26
N LYS A 28 -2.89 -1.78 -15.73
CA LYS A 28 -3.86 -0.69 -15.87
C LYS A 28 -5.02 -1.06 -16.80
N ASP A 29 -4.76 -1.94 -17.76
CA ASP A 29 -5.76 -2.44 -18.72
C ASP A 29 -6.63 -3.59 -18.15
N GLY A 30 -6.43 -3.96 -16.88
CA GLY A 30 -7.18 -5.03 -16.20
C GLY A 30 -6.65 -6.45 -16.44
N CYS A 31 -5.71 -6.62 -17.38
CA CYS A 31 -5.02 -7.90 -17.61
C CYS A 31 -4.13 -8.29 -16.42
N LYS A 32 -3.98 -9.59 -16.18
CA LYS A 32 -3.07 -10.13 -15.14
C LYS A 32 -1.80 -10.62 -15.81
N GLU A 33 -0.67 -10.11 -15.36
CA GLU A 33 0.66 -10.50 -15.84
C GLU A 33 1.50 -11.05 -14.68
N GLU A 34 2.36 -12.04 -14.98
CA GLU A 34 3.26 -12.64 -14.01
C GLU A 34 4.62 -11.93 -14.06
N PHE A 35 5.08 -11.44 -12.91
CA PHE A 35 6.37 -10.79 -12.74
C PHE A 35 7.23 -11.55 -11.74
N VAL A 36 8.55 -11.48 -11.94
CA VAL A 36 9.54 -12.01 -11.00
C VAL A 36 10.04 -10.87 -10.12
N CYS A 37 9.93 -11.01 -8.80
CA CYS A 37 10.46 -10.04 -7.85
C CYS A 37 11.07 -10.74 -6.62
N PRO A 38 11.96 -10.07 -5.86
CA PRO A 38 12.47 -10.59 -4.60
C PRO A 38 11.34 -10.97 -3.63
N MET A 39 11.53 -12.05 -2.88
CA MET A 39 10.53 -12.58 -1.94
C MET A 39 10.16 -11.55 -0.86
N ALA A 40 11.13 -10.75 -0.40
CA ALA A 40 10.90 -9.65 0.53
C ALA A 40 9.89 -8.61 -0.01
N ILE A 41 9.97 -8.26 -1.31
CA ILE A 41 9.04 -7.31 -1.93
C ILE A 41 7.63 -7.90 -1.99
N LYS A 42 7.50 -9.17 -2.37
CA LYS A 42 6.21 -9.88 -2.36
C LYS A 42 5.57 -9.87 -0.97
N PHE A 43 6.37 -10.10 0.07
CA PHE A 43 5.91 -10.10 1.45
C PHE A 43 5.51 -8.70 1.91
N TYR A 44 6.33 -7.68 1.63
CA TYR A 44 6.02 -6.28 1.90
C TYR A 44 4.69 -5.87 1.28
N ASN A 45 4.50 -6.14 -0.01
CA ASN A 45 3.26 -5.79 -0.72
C ASN A 45 2.02 -6.48 -0.14
N LYS A 46 2.17 -7.62 0.53
CA LYS A 46 1.04 -8.32 1.17
C LYS A 46 0.62 -7.68 2.50
N ILE A 47 1.55 -7.07 3.23
CA ILE A 47 1.33 -6.58 4.61
C ILE A 47 1.12 -5.08 4.66
N MET A 48 1.76 -4.34 3.76
CA MET A 48 1.68 -2.88 3.72
C MET A 48 0.33 -2.40 3.21
N GLY A 49 0.02 -1.13 3.51
CA GLY A 49 -1.24 -0.49 3.10
C GLY A 49 -2.40 -0.71 4.07
N GLY A 50 -2.22 -1.44 5.17
CA GLY A 50 -3.27 -1.59 6.19
C GLY A 50 -3.69 -0.27 6.85
N VAL A 51 -2.72 0.61 7.14
CA VAL A 51 -2.98 1.96 7.67
C VAL A 51 -3.72 2.80 6.64
N ASP A 52 -3.24 2.82 5.40
CA ASP A 52 -3.86 3.57 4.31
C ASP A 52 -5.28 3.06 4.01
N LEU A 53 -5.49 1.74 4.06
CA LEU A 53 -6.81 1.13 3.89
C LEU A 53 -7.76 1.52 5.03
N ALA A 54 -7.26 1.52 6.27
CA ALA A 54 -8.05 1.97 7.42
C ALA A 54 -8.41 3.45 7.31
N ASP A 55 -7.48 4.30 6.87
CA ASP A 55 -7.72 5.73 6.61
C ASP A 55 -8.74 5.93 5.48
N GLN A 56 -8.62 5.17 4.38
CA GLN A 56 -9.61 5.17 3.30
C GLN A 56 -11.00 4.78 3.81
N MET A 57 -11.11 3.71 4.62
CA MET A 57 -12.38 3.30 5.22
C MET A 57 -12.93 4.38 6.17
N ALA A 58 -12.08 4.98 7.00
CA ALA A 58 -12.46 6.07 7.89
C ALA A 58 -12.89 7.33 7.11
N ASN A 59 -12.30 7.61 5.96
CA ASN A 59 -12.70 8.73 5.12
C ASN A 59 -14.02 8.47 4.39
N VAL A 60 -14.24 7.24 3.92
CA VAL A 60 -15.47 6.85 3.19
C VAL A 60 -16.66 6.71 4.13
N TYR A 61 -16.47 6.12 5.30
CA TYR A 61 -17.56 5.77 6.23
C TYR A 61 -17.55 6.57 7.54
N GLY A 62 -16.51 7.36 7.80
CA GLY A 62 -16.46 8.22 8.97
C GLY A 62 -17.48 9.33 8.88
N LEU A 63 -18.28 9.48 9.94
CA LEU A 63 -19.18 10.62 10.09
C LEU A 63 -18.35 11.89 10.34
N ASN A 64 -17.92 12.54 9.26
CA ASN A 64 -17.16 13.77 9.33
C ASN A 64 -18.08 14.93 9.77
N ARG A 65 -18.14 15.18 11.08
CA ARG A 65 -18.85 16.36 11.61
C ARG A 65 -17.95 17.58 11.43
N ASN A 66 -18.19 18.35 10.37
CA ASN A 66 -17.55 19.64 10.16
C ASN A 66 -17.79 20.54 11.38
N SER A 67 -16.77 20.71 12.23
CA SER A 67 -16.83 21.64 13.35
C SER A 67 -15.80 22.75 13.11
N CYS A 68 -16.22 24.01 13.18
CA CYS A 68 -15.36 25.19 12.99
C CYS A 68 -14.32 25.40 14.12
N LYS A 69 -14.06 24.37 14.93
CA LYS A 69 -13.10 24.41 16.04
C LYS A 69 -11.93 23.50 15.69
N SER A 70 -10.80 24.11 15.38
CA SER A 70 -9.57 23.49 14.88
C SER A 70 -8.83 22.61 15.90
N GLY A 71 -9.38 22.33 17.10
CA GLY A 71 -8.54 21.86 18.21
C GLY A 71 -9.07 20.82 19.20
N GLY A 72 -10.18 20.08 18.98
CA GLY A 72 -10.57 19.15 20.07
C GLY A 72 -11.63 18.08 19.88
N LYS A 73 -12.24 17.89 18.71
CA LYS A 73 -13.30 16.87 18.56
C LYS A 73 -13.00 15.76 17.56
N ARG A 74 -11.91 15.84 16.79
CA ARG A 74 -11.49 14.75 15.89
C ARG A 74 -11.01 13.49 16.62
N ASN A 75 -10.61 13.62 17.89
CA ASN A 75 -10.13 12.50 18.72
C ASN A 75 -11.23 11.86 19.59
N PHE A 76 -12.50 12.23 19.41
CA PHE A 76 -13.59 11.81 20.32
C PHE A 76 -14.44 10.64 19.80
N PHE A 77 -14.10 10.05 18.66
CA PHE A 77 -14.74 8.84 18.15
C PHE A 77 -13.68 7.92 17.56
N ALA A 78 -13.11 7.08 18.42
CA ALA A 78 -12.39 5.87 18.05
C ALA A 78 -12.31 4.96 19.29
N TYR A 79 -13.45 4.34 19.63
CA TYR A 79 -13.54 3.04 20.32
C TYR A 79 -14.86 2.38 19.90
#